data_AF-A0A3B9FX61-F1
#
_entry.id   AF-A0A3B9FX61-F1
#
_cell.length_a   1.000
_cell.length_b   1.000
_cell.length_c   1.000
_cell.angle_alpha   90.00
_cell.angle_beta   90.00
_cell.angle_gamma   90.00
#
_symmetry.space_group_name_H-M   'P 1'
#
loop_
_entity.id
_entity.type
_entity.pdbx_description
1 polymer ?
#
loop_
_entity_poly.entity_id
_entity_poly.type
_entity_poly.pdbx_seq_one_letter_code
_entity_poly.pdbx_strand_id
1 'polypeptide(L)'
;MGEGLHPYCHAKSEATATVDMLRATRQVCDEQDIHLNDQTFLFGYSQGGHATMAAARELELYHTDEFTLTASAPMSGPYDISGAQTELVVSDEPYSAPYYLPYLMFAYNEVYDMYDQYSDFLKAPYDTLLPPLFDGQHAGGEIDGVMPDVPKEIIRPEVLDDFLNNSSNPFRIALADNDLIYDWVPQAPMILFYCSGDELVTSQNSVVAKEVFDAAGATSVSLWETNPTLGHEGCAEPSFIYCRGWFDSLKE
;
A
#
# COMPACT_ATOMS: atom_id res chain seq x y z
N MET A 1 -9.37 -14.24 8.81
CA MET A 1 -7.96 -13.91 8.56
C MET A 1 -7.30 -15.19 8.04
N GLY A 2 -6.42 -15.07 7.05
CA GLY A 2 -5.65 -16.21 6.55
C GLY A 2 -4.70 -16.77 7.61
N GLU A 3 -4.20 -17.99 7.41
CA GLU A 3 -3.05 -18.50 8.16
C GLU A 3 -1.77 -17.81 7.67
N GLY A 4 -0.80 -17.61 8.57
CA GLY A 4 0.50 -16.98 8.24
C GLY A 4 0.59 -15.49 8.60
N LEU A 5 1.73 -14.87 8.28
CA LEU A 5 1.90 -13.43 8.43
C LEU A 5 1.02 -12.72 7.38
N HIS A 6 0.43 -11.59 7.77
CA HIS A 6 -0.30 -10.79 6.82
C HIS A 6 0.65 -10.27 5.71
N PRO A 7 0.33 -10.49 4.42
CA PRO A 7 1.16 -10.09 3.29
C PRO A 7 1.03 -8.57 3.06
N TYR A 8 1.65 -7.80 3.95
CA TYR A 8 1.60 -6.34 4.01
C TYR A 8 2.08 -5.70 2.70
N CYS A 9 1.24 -4.84 2.09
CA CYS A 9 1.49 -4.22 0.79
C CYS A 9 1.79 -5.21 -0.34
N HIS A 10 1.20 -6.41 -0.31
CA HIS A 10 1.24 -7.34 -1.43
C HIS A 10 0.02 -7.14 -2.33
N ALA A 11 0.23 -6.49 -3.47
CA ALA A 11 -0.78 -6.01 -4.40
C ALA A 11 -1.78 -7.10 -4.81
N LYS A 12 -1.29 -8.31 -5.13
CA LYS A 12 -2.17 -9.37 -5.62
C LYS A 12 -3.12 -9.85 -4.53
N SER A 13 -2.63 -10.13 -3.33
CA SER A 13 -3.49 -10.62 -2.24
C SER A 13 -4.46 -9.55 -1.75
N GLU A 14 -4.03 -8.29 -1.68
CA GLU A 14 -4.90 -7.18 -1.33
C GLU A 14 -6.05 -7.04 -2.33
N ALA A 15 -5.73 -7.03 -3.63
CA ALA A 15 -6.73 -6.95 -4.68
C ALA A 15 -7.72 -8.12 -4.64
N THR A 16 -7.24 -9.37 -4.60
CA THR A 16 -8.13 -10.54 -4.62
C THR A 16 -8.97 -10.65 -3.36
N ALA A 17 -8.42 -10.28 -2.19
CA ALA A 17 -9.19 -10.25 -0.95
C ALA A 17 -10.33 -9.21 -1.02
N THR A 18 -10.08 -8.05 -1.62
CA THR A 18 -11.14 -7.04 -1.87
C THR A 18 -12.21 -7.56 -2.82
N VAL A 19 -11.82 -8.20 -3.93
CA VAL A 19 -12.79 -8.79 -4.89
C VAL A 19 -13.66 -9.85 -4.20
N ASP A 20 -13.07 -10.74 -3.42
CA ASP A 20 -13.82 -11.79 -2.72
C ASP A 20 -14.73 -11.19 -1.63
N MET A 21 -14.31 -10.11 -0.96
CA MET A 21 -15.18 -9.37 -0.04
C MET A 21 -16.38 -8.72 -0.75
N LEU A 22 -16.19 -8.17 -1.95
CA LEU A 22 -17.29 -7.63 -2.76
C LEU A 22 -18.28 -8.73 -3.15
N ARG A 23 -17.79 -9.91 -3.54
CA ARG A 23 -18.63 -11.10 -3.84
C ARG A 23 -19.43 -11.55 -2.62
N ALA A 24 -18.75 -11.71 -1.48
CA ALA A 24 -19.39 -12.11 -0.23
C ALA A 24 -20.45 -11.09 0.21
N THR A 25 -20.19 -9.79 0.02
CA THR A 25 -21.15 -8.72 0.32
C THR A 25 -22.39 -8.82 -0.56
N ARG A 26 -22.24 -9.04 -1.88
CA ARG A 26 -23.38 -9.26 -2.78
C ARG A 26 -24.21 -10.47 -2.38
N GLN A 27 -23.57 -11.59 -2.02
CA GLN A 27 -24.27 -12.77 -1.53
C GLN A 27 -25.10 -12.45 -0.28
N VAL A 28 -24.52 -11.74 0.69
CA VAL A 28 -25.25 -11.33 1.90
C VAL A 28 -26.40 -10.39 1.56
N CYS A 29 -26.21 -9.44 0.66
CA CYS A 29 -27.27 -8.54 0.21
C CYS A 29 -28.44 -9.32 -0.42
N ASP A 30 -28.16 -10.29 -1.28
CA ASP A 30 -29.18 -11.15 -1.89
C ASP A 30 -29.93 -11.98 -0.82
N GLU A 31 -29.21 -12.57 0.14
CA GLU A 31 -29.80 -13.33 1.25
C GLU A 31 -30.68 -12.48 2.17
N GLN A 32 -30.39 -11.18 2.28
CA GLN A 32 -31.11 -10.22 3.12
C GLN A 32 -32.14 -9.36 2.35
N ASP A 33 -32.36 -9.63 1.06
CA ASP A 33 -33.25 -8.84 0.18
C ASP A 33 -32.87 -7.34 0.14
N ILE A 34 -31.57 -7.05 0.18
CA ILE A 34 -31.00 -5.71 0.03
C ILE A 34 -30.67 -5.49 -1.45
N HIS A 35 -31.42 -4.64 -2.13
CA HIS A 35 -31.16 -4.31 -3.53
C HIS A 35 -30.00 -3.32 -3.67
N LEU A 36 -28.98 -3.73 -4.43
CA LEU A 36 -27.84 -2.89 -4.82
C LEU A 36 -28.13 -2.17 -6.14
N ASN A 37 -27.50 -1.00 -6.36
CA ASN A 37 -27.65 -0.20 -7.58
C ASN A 37 -26.50 -0.41 -8.58
N ASP A 38 -25.73 -1.49 -8.41
CA ASP A 38 -24.58 -1.89 -9.22
C ASP A 38 -23.39 -0.92 -9.30
N GLN A 39 -23.45 0.23 -8.61
CA GLN A 39 -22.31 1.15 -8.50
C GLN A 39 -21.30 0.64 -7.47
N THR A 40 -20.02 0.59 -7.86
CA THR A 40 -18.92 0.20 -6.96
C THR A 40 -17.99 1.39 -6.73
N PHE A 41 -17.82 1.76 -5.47
CA PHE A 41 -16.90 2.80 -5.03
C PHE A 41 -15.81 2.19 -4.15
N LEU A 42 -14.54 2.44 -4.45
CA LEU A 42 -13.42 1.95 -3.65
C LEU A 42 -12.69 3.10 -2.97
N PHE A 43 -12.37 2.96 -1.69
CA PHE A 43 -11.56 3.93 -0.97
C PHE A 43 -10.78 3.24 0.14
N GLY A 44 -9.65 3.82 0.51
CA GLY A 44 -8.78 3.31 1.57
C GLY A 44 -7.59 4.22 1.80
N TYR A 45 -7.04 4.15 3.00
CA TYR A 45 -5.99 5.06 3.49
C TYR A 45 -4.72 4.30 3.87
N SER A 46 -3.54 4.90 3.68
CA SER A 46 -2.25 4.28 4.00
C SER A 46 -2.03 3.00 3.21
N GLN A 47 -1.74 1.86 3.86
CA GLN A 47 -1.78 0.53 3.23
C GLN A 47 -3.12 0.28 2.50
N GLY A 48 -4.23 0.74 3.07
CA GLY A 48 -5.54 0.67 2.42
C GLY A 48 -5.63 1.47 1.12
N GLY A 49 -4.81 2.51 0.96
CA GLY A 49 -4.67 3.24 -0.30
C GLY A 49 -4.01 2.38 -1.38
N HIS A 50 -2.93 1.66 -1.03
CA HIS A 50 -2.31 0.67 -1.91
C HIS A 50 -3.31 -0.43 -2.28
N ALA A 51 -3.99 -1.03 -1.30
CA ALA A 51 -5.02 -2.04 -1.53
C ALA A 51 -6.16 -1.53 -2.44
N THR A 52 -6.58 -0.28 -2.26
CA THR A 52 -7.64 0.36 -3.07
C THR A 52 -7.24 0.48 -4.54
N MET A 53 -6.01 0.93 -4.81
CA MET A 53 -5.51 1.04 -6.18
C MET A 53 -5.28 -0.36 -6.79
N ALA A 54 -4.78 -1.32 -6.00
CA ALA A 54 -4.60 -2.70 -6.44
C ALA A 54 -5.96 -3.34 -6.82
N ALA A 55 -6.98 -3.14 -5.99
CA ALA A 55 -8.34 -3.61 -6.27
C ALA A 55 -8.95 -2.91 -7.49
N ALA A 56 -8.75 -1.60 -7.66
CA ALA A 56 -9.22 -0.88 -8.85
C ALA A 56 -8.58 -1.45 -10.14
N ARG A 57 -7.25 -1.65 -10.13
CA ARG A 57 -6.51 -2.29 -11.23
C ARG A 57 -7.05 -3.68 -11.54
N GLU A 58 -7.25 -4.51 -10.52
CA GLU A 58 -7.76 -5.88 -10.66
C GLU A 58 -9.18 -5.90 -11.25
N LEU A 59 -10.08 -5.05 -10.77
CA LEU A 59 -11.46 -4.96 -11.27
C LEU A 59 -11.50 -4.56 -12.75
N GLU A 60 -10.74 -3.54 -13.15
CA GLU A 60 -10.72 -3.04 -14.52
C GLU A 60 -10.04 -3.98 -15.52
N LEU A 61 -9.04 -4.74 -15.08
CA LEU A 61 -8.33 -5.67 -15.96
C LEU A 61 -9.03 -7.02 -16.09
N TYR A 62 -9.69 -7.51 -15.03
CA TYR A 62 -10.09 -8.92 -14.95
C TYR A 62 -11.55 -9.18 -14.57
N HIS A 63 -12.27 -8.19 -14.03
CA HIS A 63 -13.62 -8.42 -13.49
C HIS A 63 -14.67 -7.43 -14.02
N THR A 64 -14.47 -6.87 -15.23
CA THR A 64 -15.39 -5.91 -15.85
C THR A 64 -16.77 -6.49 -16.18
N ASP A 65 -16.85 -7.81 -16.39
CA ASP A 65 -18.12 -8.51 -16.59
C ASP A 65 -18.89 -8.75 -15.28
N GLU A 66 -18.26 -8.51 -14.13
CA GLU A 66 -18.81 -8.76 -12.80
C GLU A 66 -19.07 -7.47 -12.02
N PHE A 67 -18.15 -6.50 -12.06
CA PHE A 67 -18.22 -5.26 -11.28
C PHE A 67 -18.10 -4.03 -12.19
N THR A 68 -18.97 -3.06 -11.94
CA THR A 68 -18.87 -1.72 -12.54
C THR A 68 -18.17 -0.80 -11.55
N LEU A 69 -16.86 -0.58 -11.73
CA LEU A 69 -16.13 0.40 -10.94
C LEU A 69 -16.59 1.81 -11.31
N THR A 70 -17.31 2.47 -10.40
CA THR A 70 -17.85 3.81 -10.60
C THR A 70 -16.83 4.89 -10.27
N ALA A 71 -16.06 4.72 -9.19
CA ALA A 71 -14.95 5.59 -8.85
C ALA A 71 -14.01 4.94 -7.82
N SER A 72 -12.75 5.37 -7.80
CA SER A 72 -11.74 4.92 -6.85
C SER A 72 -11.02 6.10 -6.18
N ALA A 73 -10.86 6.05 -4.87
CA ALA A 73 -10.16 7.05 -4.06
C ALA A 73 -9.04 6.41 -3.22
N PRO A 74 -7.89 6.04 -3.83
CA PRO A 74 -6.68 5.71 -3.08
C PRO A 74 -6.18 6.93 -2.31
N MET A 75 -5.89 6.78 -1.01
CA MET A 75 -5.48 7.90 -0.14
C MET A 75 -4.17 7.59 0.57
N SER A 76 -3.18 8.47 0.43
CA SER A 76 -1.84 8.37 1.05
C SER A 76 -1.26 6.95 1.01
N GLY A 77 -1.37 6.27 -0.13
CA GLY A 77 -0.87 4.91 -0.32
C GLY A 77 0.50 4.87 -1.01
N PRO A 78 1.35 3.86 -0.70
CA PRO A 78 2.65 3.70 -1.33
C PRO A 78 2.55 3.09 -2.74
N TYR A 79 1.98 3.81 -3.71
CA TYR A 79 1.71 3.29 -5.07
C TYR A 79 2.98 2.99 -5.88
N ASP A 80 4.05 3.75 -5.62
CA ASP A 80 5.40 3.57 -6.16
C ASP A 80 6.28 3.02 -5.02
N ILE A 81 6.02 1.77 -4.64
CA ILE A 81 6.61 1.16 -3.46
C ILE A 81 8.10 0.89 -3.69
N SER A 82 8.48 0.52 -4.91
CA SER A 82 9.88 0.25 -5.28
C SER A 82 10.70 1.52 -5.53
N GLY A 83 10.04 2.63 -5.88
CA GLY A 83 10.64 3.94 -6.10
C GLY A 83 10.48 4.86 -4.89
N ALA A 84 9.57 5.82 -4.99
CA ALA A 84 9.42 6.93 -4.05
C ALA A 84 9.31 6.49 -2.57
N GLN A 85 8.54 5.44 -2.27
CA GLN A 85 8.43 4.98 -0.89
C GLN A 85 9.73 4.36 -0.38
N THR A 86 10.41 3.58 -1.22
CA THR A 86 11.71 3.00 -0.88
C THR A 86 12.73 4.08 -0.58
N GLU A 87 12.80 5.15 -1.38
CA GLU A 87 13.74 6.28 -1.16
C GLU A 87 13.57 6.91 0.23
N LEU A 88 12.34 7.06 0.71
CA LEU A 88 12.05 7.55 2.06
C LEU A 88 12.58 6.58 3.13
N VAL A 89 12.22 5.30 3.03
CA VAL A 89 12.50 4.29 4.06
C VAL A 89 14.00 3.95 4.17
N VAL A 90 14.75 4.04 3.07
CA VAL A 90 16.20 3.78 3.04
C VAL A 90 17.05 5.06 3.14
N SER A 91 16.45 6.19 3.49
CA SER A 91 17.19 7.41 3.80
C SER A 91 18.05 7.26 5.07
N ASP A 92 18.97 8.20 5.31
CA ASP A 92 19.75 8.28 6.56
C ASP A 92 19.02 9.07 7.66
N GLU A 93 17.75 9.43 7.44
CA GLU A 93 16.96 10.24 8.35
C GLU A 93 16.14 9.38 9.32
N PRO A 94 15.87 9.86 10.54
CA PRO A 94 14.91 9.25 11.44
C PRO A 94 13.53 9.08 10.78
N TYR A 95 12.92 7.92 10.99
CA TYR A 95 11.58 7.62 10.50
C TYR A 95 10.65 7.42 11.69
N SER A 96 9.46 8.02 11.69
CA SER A 96 8.60 8.06 12.89
C SER A 96 7.91 6.74 13.23
N ALA A 97 7.94 5.75 12.33
CA ALA A 97 7.39 4.41 12.54
C ALA A 97 8.31 3.32 11.95
N PRO A 98 9.53 3.12 12.51
CA PRO A 98 10.54 2.23 11.94
C PRO A 98 10.08 0.77 11.78
N TYR A 99 9.09 0.30 12.55
CA TYR A 99 8.54 -1.06 12.45
C TYR A 99 7.98 -1.44 11.08
N TYR A 100 7.61 -0.48 10.23
CA TYR A 100 7.09 -0.77 8.89
C TYR A 100 8.10 -1.50 8.00
N LEU A 101 9.41 -1.19 8.14
CA LEU A 101 10.44 -1.85 7.35
C LEU A 101 10.51 -3.37 7.63
N PRO A 102 10.73 -3.84 8.88
CA PRO A 102 10.72 -5.27 9.15
C PRO A 102 9.37 -5.92 8.86
N TYR A 103 8.25 -5.21 9.03
CA TYR A 103 6.94 -5.76 8.63
C TYR A 103 6.90 -6.13 7.15
N LEU A 104 7.30 -5.18 6.29
CA LEU A 104 7.37 -5.38 4.84
C LEU A 104 8.35 -6.49 4.48
N MET A 105 9.56 -6.47 5.07
CA MET A 105 10.58 -7.48 4.79
C MET A 105 10.12 -8.90 5.16
N PHE A 106 9.45 -9.06 6.30
CA PHE A 106 8.94 -10.37 6.74
C PHE A 106 7.78 -10.84 5.86
N ALA A 107 6.82 -9.95 5.57
CA ALA A 107 5.71 -10.26 4.68
C ALA A 107 6.19 -10.68 3.30
N TYR A 108 7.16 -9.95 2.73
CA TYR A 108 7.67 -10.25 1.41
C TYR A 108 8.52 -11.52 1.42
N ASN A 109 9.31 -11.78 2.47
CA ASN A 109 10.05 -13.03 2.56
C ASN A 109 9.11 -14.25 2.61
N GLU A 110 7.98 -14.14 3.31
CA GLU A 110 6.95 -15.20 3.37
C GLU A 110 6.25 -15.41 2.01
N VAL A 111 5.96 -14.33 1.28
CA VAL A 111 5.27 -14.41 -0.01
C VAL A 111 6.19 -14.87 -1.14
N TYR A 112 7.42 -14.38 -1.18
CA TYR A 112 8.36 -14.55 -2.30
C TYR A 112 9.45 -15.60 -2.05
N ASP A 113 9.52 -16.19 -0.84
CA ASP A 113 10.48 -17.24 -0.46
C ASP A 113 11.94 -16.86 -0.79
N MET A 114 12.37 -15.68 -0.31
CA MET A 114 13.64 -15.07 -0.73
C MET A 114 14.85 -15.54 0.08
N TYR A 115 14.69 -15.74 1.38
CA TYR A 115 15.73 -16.10 2.33
C TYR A 115 15.21 -17.13 3.33
N ASP A 116 16.08 -18.06 3.76
CA ASP A 116 15.73 -19.15 4.66
C ASP A 116 15.61 -18.68 6.13
N GLN A 117 16.43 -17.71 6.55
CA GLN A 117 16.51 -17.26 7.94
C GLN A 117 16.53 -15.74 8.06
N TYR A 118 15.95 -15.20 9.14
CA TYR A 118 16.00 -13.76 9.42
C TYR A 118 17.43 -13.22 9.52
N SER A 119 18.38 -14.03 9.99
CA SER A 119 19.80 -13.68 10.06
C SER A 119 20.48 -13.54 8.70
N ASP A 120 19.83 -13.96 7.61
CA ASP A 120 20.37 -13.81 6.25
C ASP A 120 20.21 -12.38 5.73
N PHE A 121 19.25 -11.61 6.27
CA PHE A 121 18.97 -10.24 5.82
C PHE A 121 18.92 -9.19 6.95
N LEU A 122 18.73 -9.59 8.21
CA LEU A 122 18.82 -8.71 9.38
C LEU A 122 20.14 -8.88 10.13
N LYS A 123 20.68 -7.77 10.65
CA LYS A 123 21.87 -7.79 11.50
C LYS A 123 21.51 -8.13 12.96
N ALA A 124 22.43 -8.75 13.69
CA ALA A 124 22.25 -8.92 15.13
C ALA A 124 22.19 -7.57 15.87
N PRO A 125 21.33 -7.42 16.90
CA PRO A 125 20.44 -8.43 17.48
C PRO A 125 19.04 -8.49 16.83
N TYR A 126 18.77 -7.71 15.78
CA TYR A 126 17.43 -7.52 15.21
C TYR A 126 16.85 -8.79 14.57
N ASP A 127 17.71 -9.64 14.01
CA ASP A 127 17.38 -10.97 13.48
C ASP A 127 16.69 -11.91 14.47
N THR A 128 16.97 -11.74 15.76
CA THR A 128 16.36 -12.54 16.85
C THR A 128 15.35 -11.75 17.67
N LEU A 129 15.54 -10.44 17.77
CA LEU A 129 14.71 -9.55 18.58
C LEU A 129 13.37 -9.23 17.91
N LEU A 130 13.36 -9.01 16.59
CA LEU A 130 12.17 -8.56 15.87
C LEU A 130 11.17 -9.67 15.57
N PRO A 131 11.53 -10.85 15.03
CA PRO A 131 10.53 -11.83 14.57
C PRO A 131 9.48 -12.22 15.62
N PRO A 132 9.81 -12.45 16.91
CA PRO A 132 8.81 -12.78 17.93
C PRO A 132 7.77 -11.67 18.20
N LEU A 133 8.04 -10.43 17.78
CA LEU A 133 7.14 -9.29 17.99
C LEU A 133 6.10 -9.16 16.86
N PHE A 134 6.28 -9.85 15.73
CA PHE A 134 5.33 -9.85 14.60
C PHE A 134 4.28 -10.97 14.74
N ASP A 135 3.72 -11.13 15.94
CA ASP A 135 2.72 -12.14 16.28
C ASP A 135 1.27 -11.65 16.17
N GLY A 136 1.09 -10.40 15.75
CA GLY A 136 -0.21 -9.72 15.68
C GLY A 136 -0.76 -9.26 17.04
N GLN A 137 0.01 -9.39 18.12
CA GLN A 137 -0.39 -8.98 19.47
C GLN A 137 0.41 -7.79 20.00
N HIS A 138 1.61 -7.54 19.48
CA HIS A 138 2.42 -6.37 19.83
C HIS A 138 2.06 -5.16 18.97
N ALA A 139 1.96 -3.99 19.60
CA ALA A 139 1.72 -2.73 18.90
C ALA A 139 2.98 -2.19 18.23
N GLY A 140 2.83 -1.37 17.17
CA GLY A 140 3.95 -0.75 16.45
C GLY A 140 4.94 -0.03 17.38
N GLY A 141 4.44 0.75 18.35
CA GLY A 141 5.30 1.44 19.30
C GLY A 141 6.12 0.53 20.23
N GLU A 142 5.67 -0.71 20.48
CA GLU A 142 6.47 -1.71 21.22
C GLU A 142 7.63 -2.22 20.36
N ILE A 143 7.39 -2.39 19.06
CA ILE A 143 8.41 -2.80 18.08
C ILE A 143 9.39 -1.64 17.84
N ASP A 144 8.91 -0.42 17.68
CA ASP A 144 9.74 0.78 17.50
C ASP A 144 10.70 0.97 18.69
N GLY A 145 10.25 0.66 19.90
CA GLY A 145 11.08 0.76 21.12
C GLY A 145 12.32 -0.15 21.15
N VAL A 146 12.41 -1.14 20.26
CA VAL A 146 13.58 -2.01 20.10
C VAL A 146 14.37 -1.73 18.81
N MET A 147 13.93 -0.78 17.99
CA MET A 147 14.53 -0.41 16.71
C MET A 147 15.42 0.84 16.82
N PRO A 148 16.39 1.01 15.91
CA PRO A 148 17.05 2.29 15.72
C PRO A 148 16.08 3.28 15.06
N ASP A 149 16.28 4.58 15.30
CA ASP A 149 15.47 5.64 14.69
C ASP A 149 15.55 5.64 13.15
N VAL A 150 16.67 5.17 12.59
CA VAL A 150 16.91 5.02 11.14
C VAL A 150 16.64 3.55 10.75
N PRO A 151 15.52 3.22 10.07
CA PRO A 151 15.08 1.84 9.92
C PRO A 151 16.09 0.94 9.21
N LYS A 152 16.70 1.41 8.11
CA LYS A 152 17.62 0.60 7.30
C LYS A 152 18.83 0.08 8.07
N GLU A 153 19.13 0.67 9.22
CA GLU A 153 20.21 0.19 10.06
C GLU A 153 19.98 -1.25 10.51
N ILE A 154 18.75 -1.77 10.59
CA ILE A 154 18.54 -3.19 10.96
C ILE A 154 19.01 -4.18 9.90
N ILE A 155 19.21 -3.73 8.66
CA ILE A 155 19.57 -4.58 7.52
C ILE A 155 21.05 -4.89 7.58
N ARG A 156 21.44 -6.11 7.17
CA ARG A 156 22.85 -6.45 6.99
C ARG A 156 23.50 -5.55 5.93
N PRO A 157 24.71 -5.00 6.17
CA PRO A 157 25.34 -4.09 5.22
C PRO A 157 25.47 -4.64 3.80
N GLU A 158 25.78 -5.93 3.64
CA GLU A 158 25.89 -6.60 2.34
C GLU A 158 24.54 -6.75 1.62
N VAL A 159 23.44 -6.93 2.36
CA VAL A 159 22.08 -7.02 1.79
C VAL A 159 21.59 -5.63 1.39
N LEU A 160 21.88 -4.61 2.21
CA LEU A 160 21.57 -3.23 1.89
C LEU A 160 22.38 -2.74 0.67
N ASP A 161 23.67 -3.06 0.59
CA ASP A 161 24.52 -2.71 -0.56
C ASP A 161 24.02 -3.37 -1.86
N ASP A 162 23.69 -4.66 -1.80
CA ASP A 162 23.09 -5.37 -2.94
C ASP A 162 21.74 -4.77 -3.32
N PHE A 163 20.87 -4.48 -2.35
CA PHE A 163 19.59 -3.82 -2.59
C PHE A 163 19.75 -2.46 -3.29
N LEU A 164 20.75 -1.66 -2.94
CA LEU A 164 20.94 -0.33 -3.53
C LEU A 164 21.56 -0.39 -4.93
N ASN A 165 22.41 -1.40 -5.21
CA ASN A 165 23.26 -1.41 -6.40
C ASN A 165 22.93 -2.51 -7.41
N ASN A 166 22.10 -3.50 -7.07
CA ASN A 166 21.77 -4.63 -7.93
C ASN A 166 20.28 -4.67 -8.25
N SER A 167 19.91 -4.41 -9.52
CA SER A 167 18.52 -4.51 -9.97
C SER A 167 17.92 -5.92 -9.90
N SER A 168 18.76 -6.96 -9.76
CA SER A 168 18.33 -8.35 -9.59
C SER A 168 18.23 -8.77 -8.12
N ASN A 169 18.40 -7.84 -7.16
CA ASN A 169 18.18 -8.13 -5.75
C ASN A 169 16.73 -8.62 -5.53
N PRO A 170 16.50 -9.68 -4.74
CA PRO A 170 15.17 -10.28 -4.58
C PRO A 170 14.15 -9.32 -3.97
N PHE A 171 14.53 -8.48 -2.99
CA PHE A 171 13.61 -7.46 -2.45
C PHE A 171 13.28 -6.40 -3.49
N ARG A 172 14.22 -5.98 -4.34
CA ARG A 172 13.92 -5.03 -5.43
C ARG A 172 12.91 -5.60 -6.42
N ILE A 173 13.09 -6.85 -6.83
CA ILE A 173 12.16 -7.53 -7.74
C ILE A 173 10.78 -7.62 -7.10
N ALA A 174 10.72 -8.04 -5.84
CA ALA A 174 9.46 -8.18 -5.11
C ALA A 174 8.75 -6.83 -4.91
N LEU A 175 9.47 -5.75 -4.58
CA LEU A 175 8.87 -4.41 -4.50
C LEU A 175 8.34 -3.93 -5.85
N ALA A 176 9.10 -4.13 -6.93
CA ALA A 176 8.66 -3.76 -8.27
C ALA A 176 7.42 -4.55 -8.73
N ASP A 177 7.30 -5.82 -8.35
CA ASP A 177 6.10 -6.65 -8.61
C ASP A 177 4.84 -6.11 -7.90
N ASN A 178 5.02 -5.28 -6.86
CA ASN A 178 3.94 -4.65 -6.11
C ASN A 178 3.72 -3.18 -6.45
N ASP A 179 4.45 -2.60 -7.42
CA ASP A 179 4.12 -1.27 -7.91
C ASP A 179 2.73 -1.26 -8.59
N LEU A 180 1.98 -0.19 -8.35
CA LEU A 180 0.60 -0.06 -8.81
C LEU A 180 0.44 0.95 -9.94
N ILE A 181 1.53 1.48 -10.47
CA ILE A 181 1.51 2.59 -11.43
C ILE A 181 1.88 2.18 -12.86
N TYR A 182 2.33 0.94 -13.06
CA TYR A 182 2.78 0.44 -14.35
C TYR A 182 1.84 -0.60 -14.97
N ASP A 183 1.91 -0.74 -16.30
CA ASP A 183 1.21 -1.75 -17.11
C ASP A 183 -0.33 -1.69 -17.12
N TRP A 184 -0.92 -0.55 -16.74
CA TRP A 184 -2.35 -0.29 -16.89
C TRP A 184 -2.66 1.21 -16.97
N VAL A 185 -3.89 1.54 -17.38
CA VAL A 185 -4.38 2.92 -17.45
C VAL A 185 -5.76 2.95 -16.80
N PRO A 186 -5.96 3.66 -15.66
CA PRO A 186 -7.25 3.73 -15.00
C PRO A 186 -8.36 4.23 -15.94
N GLN A 187 -9.50 3.54 -15.98
CA GLN A 187 -10.63 3.94 -16.82
C GLN A 187 -11.72 4.68 -16.02
N ALA A 188 -12.05 4.17 -14.84
CA ALA A 188 -12.95 4.81 -13.90
C ALA A 188 -12.31 6.08 -13.32
N PRO A 189 -13.13 7.10 -12.97
CA PRO A 189 -12.67 8.26 -12.24
C PRO A 189 -11.85 7.87 -11.00
N MET A 190 -10.64 8.43 -10.88
CA MET A 190 -9.74 8.20 -9.76
C MET A 190 -9.23 9.53 -9.20
N ILE A 191 -9.30 9.69 -7.88
CA ILE A 191 -8.64 10.79 -7.16
C ILE A 191 -7.62 10.19 -6.19
N LEU A 192 -6.35 10.56 -6.34
CA LEU A 192 -5.31 10.26 -5.37
C LEU A 192 -5.28 11.36 -4.31
N PHE A 193 -5.75 11.06 -3.12
CA PHE A 193 -5.68 11.97 -1.97
C PHE A 193 -4.33 11.83 -1.29
N TYR A 194 -3.72 12.93 -0.89
CA TYR A 194 -2.48 12.92 -0.11
C TYR A 194 -2.30 14.20 0.71
N CYS A 195 -1.31 14.22 1.60
CA CYS A 195 -0.82 15.42 2.26
C CYS A 195 0.68 15.55 2.04
N SER A 196 1.17 16.77 1.75
CA SER A 196 2.61 16.98 1.55
C SER A 196 3.42 16.91 2.86
N GLY A 197 2.76 17.05 4.01
CA GLY A 197 3.37 16.89 5.33
C GLY A 197 3.45 15.45 5.81
N ASP A 198 2.97 14.49 5.03
CA ASP A 198 2.95 13.07 5.36
C ASP A 198 4.38 12.51 5.46
N GLU A 199 4.75 12.12 6.67
CA GLU A 199 6.08 11.65 7.01
C GLU A 199 6.24 10.13 6.93
N LEU A 200 5.14 9.38 6.78
CA LEU A 200 5.14 7.91 6.73
C LEU A 200 4.96 7.42 5.29
N VAL A 201 4.08 8.04 4.52
CA VAL A 201 3.89 7.71 3.11
C VAL A 201 4.12 8.97 2.30
N THR A 202 5.29 9.02 1.64
CA THR A 202 5.68 10.23 0.90
C THR A 202 4.64 10.61 -0.14
N SER A 203 4.28 11.89 -0.20
CA SER A 203 3.38 12.45 -1.20
C SER A 203 3.87 12.21 -2.64
N GLN A 204 5.17 11.95 -2.81
CA GLN A 204 5.75 11.58 -4.10
C GLN A 204 5.12 10.31 -4.69
N ASN A 205 4.61 9.37 -3.88
CA ASN A 205 3.85 8.24 -4.40
C ASN A 205 2.67 8.70 -5.28
N SER A 206 1.90 9.68 -4.80
CA SER A 206 0.76 10.23 -5.56
C SER A 206 1.22 11.03 -6.78
N VAL A 207 2.27 11.84 -6.62
CA VAL A 207 2.80 12.68 -7.71
C VAL A 207 3.33 11.81 -8.85
N VAL A 208 4.20 10.84 -8.55
CA VAL A 208 4.76 9.91 -9.54
C VAL A 208 3.66 9.07 -10.18
N ALA A 209 2.70 8.56 -9.41
CA ALA A 209 1.57 7.81 -9.96
C ALA A 209 0.79 8.65 -11.00
N LYS A 210 0.50 9.91 -10.69
CA LYS A 210 -0.18 10.83 -11.62
C LYS A 210 0.63 11.04 -12.90
N GLU A 211 1.94 11.27 -12.78
CA GLU A 211 2.82 11.50 -13.92
C GLU A 211 2.90 10.27 -14.83
N VAL A 212 3.03 9.07 -14.25
CA VAL A 212 3.06 7.82 -15.00
C VAL A 212 1.73 7.56 -15.71
N PHE A 213 0.60 7.74 -15.02
CA PHE A 213 -0.71 7.58 -15.65
C PHE A 213 -0.97 8.62 -16.75
N ASP A 214 -0.56 9.87 -16.57
CA ASP A 214 -0.66 10.90 -17.61
C ASP A 214 0.18 10.55 -18.83
N ALA A 215 1.41 10.09 -18.61
CA ALA A 215 2.30 9.64 -19.69
C ALA A 215 1.74 8.43 -20.44
N ALA A 216 0.98 7.57 -19.75
CA ALA A 216 0.25 6.45 -20.34
C ALA A 216 -1.09 6.86 -20.99
N GLY A 217 -1.49 8.13 -20.87
CA GLY A 217 -2.68 8.70 -21.53
C GLY A 217 -3.96 8.67 -20.69
N ALA A 218 -3.88 8.47 -19.38
CA ALA A 218 -5.04 8.52 -18.50
C ALA A 218 -5.69 9.92 -18.51
N THR A 219 -7.01 9.96 -18.62
CA THR A 219 -7.80 11.22 -18.52
C THR A 219 -8.73 11.24 -17.30
N SER A 220 -8.76 10.15 -16.55
CA SER A 220 -9.66 9.87 -15.43
C SER A 220 -9.01 10.06 -14.06
N VAL A 221 -7.69 10.27 -14.00
CA VAL A 221 -6.92 10.38 -12.77
C VAL A 221 -6.67 11.84 -12.42
N SER A 222 -6.87 12.21 -11.15
CA SER A 222 -6.52 13.52 -10.62
C SER A 222 -5.91 13.45 -9.22
N LEU A 223 -5.28 14.54 -8.81
CA LEU A 223 -4.64 14.69 -7.51
C LEU A 223 -5.47 15.59 -6.60
N TRP A 224 -5.56 15.24 -5.32
CA TRP A 224 -6.12 16.09 -4.28
C TRP A 224 -5.20 16.18 -3.08
N GLU A 225 -4.50 17.32 -2.95
CA GLU A 225 -3.76 17.65 -1.74
C GLU A 225 -4.75 18.05 -0.64
N THR A 226 -4.99 17.13 0.29
CA THR A 226 -5.94 17.29 1.39
C THR A 226 -5.49 18.40 2.33
N ASN A 227 -4.21 18.41 2.69
CA ASN A 227 -3.60 19.47 3.47
C ASN A 227 -2.06 19.45 3.29
N PRO A 228 -1.40 20.60 3.09
CA PRO A 228 0.06 20.63 2.89
C PRO A 228 0.89 20.39 4.15
N THR A 229 0.28 20.48 5.35
CA THR A 229 1.01 20.50 6.64
C THR A 229 0.67 19.37 7.59
N LEU A 230 -0.38 18.60 7.33
CA LEU A 230 -0.75 17.47 8.18
C LEU A 230 0.19 16.30 7.90
N GLY A 231 0.66 15.68 8.99
CA GLY A 231 1.33 14.37 8.95
C GLY A 231 0.35 13.24 8.62
N HIS A 232 0.87 12.02 8.55
CA HIS A 232 0.13 10.85 8.06
C HIS A 232 -1.21 10.65 8.77
N GLU A 233 -1.22 10.58 10.10
CA GLU A 233 -2.45 10.35 10.86
C GLU A 233 -3.45 11.52 10.73
N GLY A 234 -2.93 12.75 10.71
CA GLY A 234 -3.77 13.96 10.60
C GLY A 234 -4.44 14.10 9.23
N CYS A 235 -3.86 13.50 8.19
CA CYS A 235 -4.36 13.59 6.83
C CYS A 235 -5.60 12.69 6.59
N ALA A 236 -5.75 11.60 7.35
CA ALA A 236 -6.77 10.58 7.10
C ALA A 236 -8.22 11.10 7.16
N GLU A 237 -8.62 11.69 8.30
CA GLU A 237 -9.99 12.19 8.49
C GLU A 237 -10.44 13.18 7.41
N PRO A 238 -9.69 14.26 7.10
CA PRO A 238 -10.10 15.17 6.05
C PRO A 238 -10.13 14.50 4.66
N SER A 239 -9.23 13.57 4.35
CA SER A 239 -9.30 12.81 3.09
C SER A 239 -10.60 12.00 2.97
N PHE A 240 -11.04 11.34 4.04
CA PHE A 240 -12.33 10.62 4.06
C PHE A 240 -13.53 11.56 3.84
N ILE A 241 -13.52 12.74 4.45
CA ILE A 241 -14.61 13.72 4.30
C ILE A 241 -14.69 14.21 2.85
N TYR A 242 -13.56 14.58 2.24
CA TYR A 242 -13.53 15.04 0.85
C TYR A 242 -13.94 13.92 -0.13
N CYS A 243 -13.43 12.71 0.07
CA CYS A 243 -13.81 11.54 -0.70
C CYS A 243 -15.31 11.27 -0.62
N ARG A 244 -15.90 11.35 0.57
CA ARG A 244 -17.34 11.15 0.73
C ARG A 244 -18.14 12.16 -0.08
N GLY A 245 -17.76 13.43 -0.02
CA GLY A 245 -18.41 14.49 -0.80
C GLY A 245 -18.27 14.26 -2.31
N TRP A 246 -17.11 13.77 -2.77
CA TRP A 246 -16.90 13.41 -4.17
C TRP A 246 -17.76 12.23 -4.61
N PHE A 247 -17.78 11.14 -3.86
CA PHE A 247 -18.65 9.99 -4.16
C PHE A 247 -20.14 10.35 -4.16
N ASP A 248 -20.58 11.20 -3.23
CA ASP A 248 -21.97 11.67 -3.18
C ASP A 248 -22.39 12.46 -4.43
N SER A 249 -21.43 13.01 -5.19
CA SER A 249 -21.67 13.68 -6.48
C SER A 249 -21.74 12.75 -7.69
N LEU A 250 -21.34 11.49 -7.52
CA LEU A 250 -21.30 10.47 -8.58
C LEU A 250 -22.35 9.36 -8.39
N LYS A 251 -22.89 9.22 -7.18
CA LYS A 251 -23.93 8.22 -6.91
C LYS A 251 -25.22 8.55 -7.66
N GLU A 252 -25.93 7.51 -8.07
CA GLU A 252 -27.25 7.57 -8.71
C GLU A 252 -28.39 7.26 -7.72
#